data_AF-A0A7C3KZE3-F1
#
_entry.id   AF-A0A7C3KZE3-F1
#
_cell.length_a   1.000
_cell.length_b   1.000
_cell.length_c   1.000
_cell.angle_alpha   90.00
_cell.angle_beta   90.00
_cell.angle_gamma   90.00
#
_symmetry.space_group_name_H-M   'P 1'
#
loop_
_entity.id
_entity.type
_entity.pdbx_description
1 polymer ?
#
loop_
_entity_poly.entity_id
_entity_poly.type
_entity_poly.pdbx_seq_one_letter_code
_entity_poly.pdbx_strand_id
1 'polypeptide(L)' 'MTRLIGAHMPTSKGLGAAVRHAKEIGATAIQVFTSSPQQWRAK' A
#
# COMPACT_ATOMS: atom_id res chain seq x y z
N MET A 1 16.00 -8.68 -15.98
CA MET A 1 14.90 -7.95 -15.33
C MET A 1 15.11 -7.97 -13.82
N THR A 2 14.97 -6.84 -13.14
CA THR A 2 15.09 -6.77 -11.67
C THR A 2 13.77 -7.19 -11.02
N ARG A 3 13.82 -8.11 -10.05
CA ARG A 3 12.62 -8.55 -9.32
C ARG A 3 12.18 -7.47 -8.33
N LEU A 4 10.91 -7.09 -8.39
CA LEU A 4 10.30 -6.18 -7.41
C LEU A 4 9.82 -7.00 -6.21
N ILE A 5 10.10 -6.49 -5.00
CA ILE A 5 9.72 -7.11 -3.74
C ILE A 5 9.13 -6.07 -2.79
N GLY A 6 8.12 -6.49 -2.03
CA GLY A 6 7.34 -5.59 -1.21
C GLY A 6 6.37 -6.30 -0.29
N ALA A 7 5.54 -5.51 0.37
CA ALA A 7 4.54 -5.97 1.32
C ALA A 7 3.16 -5.38 1.04
N HIS A 8 2.14 -5.97 1.66
CA HIS A 8 0.83 -5.34 1.76
C HIS A 8 0.87 -4.24 2.81
N MET A 9 0.55 -3.01 2.40
CA MET A 9 0.71 -1.82 3.24
C MET A 9 -0.64 -1.24 3.66
N PRO A 10 -0.82 -0.86 4.94
CA PRO A 10 -2.05 -0.24 5.41
C PRO A 10 -2.20 1.18 4.86
N THR A 11 -3.42 1.52 4.42
CA THR A 11 -3.78 2.86 3.92
C THR A 11 -4.57 3.69 4.94
N SER A 12 -4.61 3.29 6.21
CA SER A 12 -5.34 4.00 7.28
C SER A 12 -4.86 5.44 7.51
N LYS A 13 -3.60 5.75 7.17
CA LYS A 13 -3.02 7.10 7.19
C LYS A 13 -2.95 7.73 5.78
N GLY A 14 -3.71 7.19 4.82
CA GLY A 14 -3.71 7.60 3.43
C GLY A 14 -2.65 6.89 2.57
N LEU A 15 -2.86 6.92 1.25
CA LEU A 15 -2.00 6.24 0.26
C LEU A 15 -0.54 6.71 0.31
N GLY A 16 -0.32 8.02 0.49
CA GLY A 16 1.03 8.59 0.56
C GLY A 16 1.83 8.16 1.79
N ALA A 17 1.16 7.83 2.91
CA ALA A 17 1.84 7.26 4.06
C ALA A 17 2.27 5.80 3.79
N ALA A 18 1.42 5.02 3.11
CA ALA A 18 1.75 3.65 2.72
C ALA A 18 3.01 3.59 1.84
N VAL A 19 3.14 4.51 0.87
CA VAL A 19 4.33 4.61 0.00
C VAL A 19 5.59 4.98 0.80
N ARG A 20 5.51 5.96 1.71
CA ARG A 20 6.66 6.40 2.51
C ARG A 20 7.15 5.32 3.46
N HIS A 21 6.25 4.68 4.22
CA HIS A 21 6.63 3.57 5.10
C HIS A 21 7.19 2.37 4.31
N ALA A 22 6.63 2.07 3.14
CA ALA A 22 7.18 1.01 2.29
C ALA A 22 8.61 1.29 1.86
N LYS A 23 8.91 2.56 1.54
CA LYS A 23 10.25 2.99 1.21
C LYS A 23 11.21 2.84 2.40
N GLU A 24 10.76 3.17 3.61
CA GLU A 24 11.54 3.03 4.85
C GLU A 24 11.94 1.57 5.14
N ILE A 25 11.08 0.60 4.81
CA ILE A 25 11.37 -0.84 4.98
C ILE A 25 12.11 -1.47 3.78
N GLY A 26 12.53 -0.66 2.80
CA GLY A 26 13.26 -1.15 1.62
C GLY A 26 12.40 -1.82 0.55
N ALA A 27 11.08 -1.66 0.61
CA ALA A 27 10.20 -2.20 -0.42
C ALA A 27 10.39 -1.46 -1.76
N THR A 28 10.31 -2.22 -2.84
CA THR A 28 10.38 -1.75 -4.23
C THR A 28 9.05 -1.89 -4.96
N ALA A 29 8.07 -2.52 -4.33
CA ALA A 29 6.66 -2.56 -4.72
C ALA A 29 5.76 -2.54 -3.48
N ILE A 30 4.49 -2.20 -3.63
CA ILE A 30 3.49 -2.30 -2.56
C ILE A 30 2.18 -2.83 -3.10
N GLN A 31 1.43 -3.53 -2.26
CA GLN A 31 0.02 -3.83 -2.47
C GLN A 31 -0.79 -3.06 -1.43
N VAL A 32 -1.91 -2.46 -1.83
CA VAL A 32 -2.80 -1.72 -0.92
C VAL A 32 -4.26 -2.05 -1.22
N PHE A 33 -5.13 -1.77 -0.25
CA PHE A 33 -6.55 -1.62 -0.53
C PHE A 33 -6.84 -0.18 -0.95
N THR A 34 -7.58 -0.02 -2.05
CA THR A 34 -8.08 1.28 -2.54
C THR A 34 -9.40 1.69 -1.88
N SER A 35 -10.08 0.75 -1.22
CA SER A 35 -11.32 0.96 -0.48
C SER A 35 -11.46 -0.06 0.65
N SER A 36 -12.32 0.22 1.64
CA SER A 36 -12.59 -0.75 2.71
C SER A 36 -13.44 -1.91 2.17
N PRO A 37 -13.05 -3.18 2.38
CA PRO A 37 -13.84 -4.34 1.97
C PRO A 37 -15.23 -4.41 2.60
N GLN A 38 -15.45 -3.71 3.71
CA GLN A 38 -16.73 -3.66 4.42
C GLN A 38 -17.66 -2.53 3.93
N GLN A 39 -17.16 -1.63 3.08
CA GLN A 39 -17.96 -0.56 2.52
C GLN A 39 -18.66 -1.02 1.24
N TRP A 40 -19.97 -0.79 1.16
CA TRP A 40 -20.76 -1.10 -0.04
C TRP A 40 -20.34 -0.22 -1.24
N ARG A 41 -20.13 1.08 -1.01
CA ARG A 41 -19.75 2.01 -2.08
C ARG A 41 -18.55 2.84 -1.67
N ALA A 42 -17.44 2.64 -2.38
CA ALA A 42 -16.27 3.51 -2.30
C ALA A 42 -16.53 4.79 -3.12
N LYS A 43 -16.04 5.93 -2.63
CA LYS A 43 -16.08 7.21 -3.34
C LYS A 43 -14.94 7.32 -4.35
#